data_AF-A0A726NTQ3-F1
#
_entry.id   AF-A0A726NTQ3-F1
#
_cell.length_a   1.000
_cell.length_b   1.000
_cell.length_c   1.000
_cell.angle_alpha   90.00
_cell.angle_beta   90.00
_cell.angle_gamma   90.00
#
_symmetry.space_group_name_H-M   'P 1'
#
loop_
_entity.id
_entity.type
_entity.pdbx_description
1 polymer ?
#
loop_
_entity_poly.entity_id
_entity_poly.type
_entity_poly.pdbx_seq_one_letter_code
_entity_poly.pdbx_strand_id
1 'polypeptide(L)'
;STIEYFSLTGATTAGAALYVAQPSLMVQKGIAGTYCKTPFADSYAFISHPATGAPSVYIIGSGQASPIATASIEKIIRSYTAEELATGVMETLRFDSHELLIIHLPRHVLVYDASSSQNGPQWCVLKTGLYDDVYRAVDFMYEG
;
A
#
# COMPACT_ATOMS: atom_id res chain seq x y z
N SER A 1 -8.27 11.74 6.27
CA SER A 1 -8.69 10.40 5.79
C SER A 1 -8.19 9.37 6.79
N THR A 2 -9.02 8.38 7.10
CA THR A 2 -8.81 7.39 8.18
C THR A 2 -9.25 6.02 7.69
N ILE A 3 -8.66 4.96 8.25
CA ILE A 3 -9.12 3.58 8.05
C ILE A 3 -9.94 3.17 9.26
N GLU A 4 -11.16 2.69 9.01
CA GLU A 4 -12.14 2.32 10.03
C GLU A 4 -12.39 0.82 10.02
N TYR A 5 -12.66 0.28 11.21
CA TYR A 5 -12.96 -1.13 11.41
C TYR A 5 -14.38 -1.26 11.92
N PHE A 6 -15.06 -2.31 11.47
CA PHE A 6 -16.42 -2.63 11.84
C PHE A 6 -16.50 -4.10 12.26
N SER A 7 -17.26 -4.39 13.30
CA SER A 7 -17.59 -5.76 13.71
C SER A 7 -19.06 -6.06 13.47
N LEU A 8 -19.36 -7.33 13.25
CA LEU A 8 -20.73 -7.81 13.16
C LEU A 8 -21.33 -7.89 14.56
N THR A 9 -22.53 -7.32 14.73
CA THR A 9 -23.26 -7.35 16.00
C THR A 9 -23.99 -8.67 16.24
N GLY A 10 -24.18 -9.48 15.19
CA GLY A 10 -25.01 -10.69 15.23
C GLY A 10 -26.51 -10.41 15.31
N ALA A 11 -26.95 -9.17 15.09
CA ALA A 11 -28.34 -8.79 15.18
C ALA A 11 -29.20 -9.41 14.06
N THR A 12 -30.35 -9.99 14.42
CA THR A 12 -31.33 -10.56 13.47
C THR A 12 -32.64 -9.75 13.42
N THR A 13 -32.80 -8.77 14.30
CA THR A 13 -34.00 -7.92 14.37
C THR A 13 -34.00 -6.89 13.24
N ALA A 14 -35.11 -6.80 12.51
CA ALA A 14 -35.29 -5.80 11.47
C ALA A 14 -35.12 -4.37 12.05
N GLY A 15 -34.22 -3.59 11.46
CA GLY A 15 -33.88 -2.22 11.90
C GLY A 15 -32.71 -2.12 12.88
N ALA A 16 -32.14 -3.24 13.35
CA ALA A 16 -30.91 -3.22 14.15
C ALA A 16 -29.66 -3.03 13.27
N ALA A 17 -28.66 -2.31 13.78
CA ALA A 17 -27.38 -2.13 13.09
C ALA A 17 -26.62 -3.46 13.04
N LEU A 18 -26.36 -3.95 11.83
CA LEU A 18 -25.59 -5.19 11.59
C LEU A 18 -24.09 -4.99 11.80
N TYR A 19 -23.59 -3.78 11.56
CA TYR A 19 -22.20 -3.38 11.73
C TYR A 19 -22.09 -2.28 12.77
N VAL A 20 -21.10 -2.40 13.66
CA VAL A 20 -20.75 -1.36 14.62
C VAL A 20 -19.28 -1.00 14.48
N ALA A 21 -18.99 0.31 14.45
CA ALA A 21 -17.64 0.81 14.38
C ALA A 21 -16.82 0.35 15.59
N GLN A 22 -15.52 0.13 15.40
CA GLN A 22 -14.55 -0.22 16.43
C GLN A 22 -13.51 0.91 16.57
N PRO A 23 -13.80 1.98 17.35
CA PRO A 23 -12.93 3.15 17.44
C PRO A 23 -11.51 2.85 17.91
N SER A 24 -11.35 1.84 18.78
CA SER A 24 -10.04 1.38 19.28
C SER A 24 -9.13 0.81 18.19
N LEU A 25 -9.71 0.39 17.06
CA LEU A 25 -8.97 -0.17 15.92
C LEU A 25 -8.81 0.84 14.78
N MET A 26 -9.35 2.06 14.90
CA MET A 26 -9.23 3.07 13.85
C MET A 26 -7.77 3.50 13.67
N VAL A 27 -7.36 3.66 12.41
CA VAL A 27 -6.03 4.15 12.05
C VAL A 27 -6.15 5.52 11.41
N GLN A 28 -5.46 6.51 11.99
CA GLN A 28 -5.45 7.91 11.52
C GLN A 28 -4.54 8.11 10.30
N LYS A 29 -4.64 7.21 9.32
CA LYS A 29 -3.98 7.29 8.01
C LYS A 29 -4.98 6.91 6.94
N GLY A 30 -4.94 7.62 5.82
CA GLY A 30 -5.72 7.28 4.63
C GLY A 30 -4.83 6.97 3.44
N ILE A 31 -5.43 6.41 2.41
CA ILE A 31 -4.77 6.15 1.12
C ILE A 31 -4.57 7.46 0.35
N ALA A 32 -3.47 7.58 -0.38
CA ALA A 32 -3.13 8.76 -1.16
C ALA A 32 -4.04 8.97 -2.39
N GLY A 33 -4.58 7.88 -2.95
CA GLY A 33 -5.50 7.87 -4.08
C GLY A 33 -6.28 6.55 -4.14
N THR A 34 -7.28 6.49 -5.01
CA THR A 34 -8.24 5.36 -5.10
C THR A 34 -7.56 3.99 -5.25
N TYR A 35 -6.48 3.93 -6.05
CA TYR A 35 -5.74 2.70 -6.37
C TYR A 35 -4.41 2.59 -5.62
N CYS A 36 -4.13 3.48 -4.66
CA CYS A 36 -2.95 3.45 -3.81
C CYS A 36 -3.09 2.46 -2.64
N LYS A 37 -3.64 1.28 -2.91
CA LYS A 37 -3.77 0.17 -1.96
C LYS A 37 -3.90 -1.16 -2.70
N THR A 38 -3.44 -2.25 -2.07
CA THR A 38 -3.59 -3.61 -2.59
C THR A 38 -3.56 -4.63 -1.44
N PRO A 39 -4.25 -5.79 -1.54
CA PRO A 39 -4.08 -6.88 -0.58
C PRO A 39 -2.63 -7.34 -0.55
N PHE A 40 -2.02 -7.46 0.64
CA PHE A 40 -0.61 -7.80 0.78
C PHE A 40 -0.33 -8.36 2.17
N ALA A 41 0.48 -9.42 2.28
CA ALA A 41 0.87 -10.04 3.56
C ALA A 41 -0.32 -10.31 4.51
N ASP A 42 -1.36 -10.99 3.99
CA ASP A 42 -2.64 -11.29 4.67
C ASP A 42 -3.41 -10.06 5.22
N SER A 43 -3.06 -8.88 4.74
CA SER A 43 -3.73 -7.61 5.07
C SER A 43 -3.75 -6.72 3.82
N TYR A 44 -3.49 -5.41 3.97
CA TYR A 44 -3.39 -4.46 2.87
C TYR A 44 -2.14 -3.58 3.01
N ALA A 45 -1.44 -3.40 1.90
CA ALA A 45 -0.44 -2.35 1.76
C ALA A 45 -1.07 -1.11 1.12
N PHE A 46 -0.58 0.08 1.48
CA PHE A 46 -1.08 1.35 0.93
C PHE A 46 -0.04 2.46 0.99
N ILE A 47 -0.12 3.42 0.06
CA ILE A 47 0.59 4.69 0.17
C ILE A 47 -0.29 5.66 0.95
N SER A 48 0.28 6.33 1.94
CA SER A 48 -0.39 7.42 2.66
C SER A 48 0.31 8.75 2.40
N HIS A 49 -0.47 9.82 2.25
CA HIS A 49 0.01 11.20 2.24
C HIS A 49 -0.78 12.02 3.29
N PRO A 50 -0.42 11.93 4.57
CA PRO A 50 -1.13 12.65 5.63
C PRO A 50 -0.88 14.16 5.55
N ALA A 51 -1.90 14.97 5.86
CA ALA A 51 -1.77 16.44 5.83
C ALA A 51 -0.71 16.99 6.80
N THR A 52 -0.43 16.27 7.89
CA THR A 52 0.50 16.68 8.95
C THR A 52 1.83 15.92 8.95
N GLY A 53 2.12 15.12 7.92
CA GLY A 53 3.31 14.26 7.90
C GLY A 53 3.86 13.98 6.51
N ALA A 54 4.97 13.25 6.45
CA ALA A 54 5.56 12.84 5.20
C ALA A 54 4.80 11.64 4.58
N PRO A 55 4.71 11.57 3.25
CA PRO A 55 4.17 10.40 2.60
C PRO A 55 5.10 9.20 2.74
N SER A 56 4.52 8.00 2.88
CA SER A 56 5.26 6.74 3.02
C SER A 56 4.35 5.55 2.67
N VAL A 57 4.93 4.34 2.64
CA VAL A 57 4.23 3.09 2.36
C VAL A 57 4.03 2.31 3.66
N TYR A 58 2.83 1.82 3.87
CA TYR A 58 2.44 1.13 5.09
C TYR A 58 1.76 -0.19 4.79
N ILE A 59 1.91 -1.16 5.70
CA ILE A 59 1.02 -2.31 5.82
C ILE A 59 0.07 -2.04 6.99
N ILE A 60 -1.23 -2.22 6.76
CA ILE A 60 -2.24 -2.03 7.80
C ILE A 60 -2.32 -3.25 8.71
N GLY A 61 -2.42 -3.04 10.02
CA GLY A 61 -2.84 -4.04 10.99
C GLY A 61 -4.04 -3.53 11.78
N SER A 62 -4.57 -4.34 12.69
CA SER A 62 -5.70 -3.95 13.54
C SER A 62 -5.29 -2.83 14.51
N GLY A 63 -5.77 -1.61 14.28
CA GLY A 63 -5.46 -0.46 15.13
C GLY A 63 -4.12 0.24 14.87
N GLN A 64 -3.26 -0.28 13.99
CA GLN A 64 -1.94 0.31 13.70
C GLN A 64 -1.57 0.18 12.23
N ALA A 65 -0.64 1.01 11.76
CA ALA A 65 -0.06 0.90 10.42
C ALA A 65 1.47 0.86 10.55
N SER A 66 2.09 -0.18 10.02
CA SER A 66 3.54 -0.38 10.07
C SER A 66 4.20 0.18 8.81
N PRO A 67 5.17 1.11 8.92
CA PRO A 67 5.90 1.60 7.75
C PRO A 67 6.84 0.52 7.19
N ILE A 68 6.90 0.41 5.86
CA ILE A 68 7.79 -0.55 5.18
C ILE A 68 8.83 0.11 4.24
N ALA A 69 8.69 1.42 4.00
CA ALA A 69 9.63 2.17 3.16
C ALA A 69 10.99 2.35 3.86
N THR A 70 12.08 2.19 3.11
CA THR A 70 13.41 2.62 3.56
C THR A 70 13.58 4.13 3.38
N ALA A 71 14.59 4.73 4.01
CA ALA A 71 14.90 6.15 3.85
C ALA A 71 15.08 6.59 2.38
N SER A 72 15.63 5.73 1.53
CA SER A 72 15.77 6.01 0.09
C SER A 72 14.42 6.03 -0.61
N ILE A 73 13.52 5.10 -0.28
CA ILE A 73 12.15 5.06 -0.81
C ILE A 73 11.34 6.25 -0.31
N GLU A 74 11.47 6.63 0.96
CA GLU A 74 10.83 7.83 1.49
C GLU A 74 11.27 9.10 0.77
N LYS A 75 12.55 9.22 0.40
CA LYS A 75 13.05 10.36 -0.40
C LYS A 75 12.40 10.38 -1.79
N ILE A 76 12.25 9.22 -2.44
CA ILE A 76 11.58 9.12 -3.74
C ILE A 76 10.11 9.55 -3.61
N ILE A 77 9.36 8.97 -2.68
CA ILE A 77 7.93 9.24 -2.48
C ILE A 77 7.70 10.71 -2.10
N ARG A 78 8.56 11.29 -1.26
CA ARG A 78 8.50 12.71 -0.87
C ARG A 78 8.74 13.66 -2.05
N SER A 79 9.37 13.20 -3.13
CA SER A 79 9.57 14.03 -4.32
C SER A 79 8.28 14.26 -5.10
N TYR A 80 7.21 13.51 -4.82
CA TYR A 80 5.92 13.64 -5.50
C TYR A 80 4.99 14.61 -4.79
N THR A 81 4.17 15.30 -5.58
CA THR A 81 3.05 16.07 -5.04
C THR A 81 1.92 15.12 -4.60
N ALA A 82 0.99 15.62 -3.78
CA ALA A 82 -0.20 14.85 -3.40
C ALA A 82 -1.03 14.42 -4.62
N GLU A 83 -1.15 15.30 -5.62
CA GLU A 83 -1.86 15.03 -6.87
C GLU A 83 -1.18 13.94 -7.68
N GLU A 84 0.16 13.98 -7.80
CA GLU A 84 0.89 12.93 -8.49
C GLU A 84 0.77 11.58 -7.76
N LEU A 85 0.91 11.56 -6.43
CA LEU A 85 0.75 10.33 -5.64
C LEU A 85 -0.65 9.74 -5.76
N ALA A 86 -1.69 10.57 -5.85
CA ALA A 86 -3.07 10.11 -5.97
C ALA A 86 -3.34 9.34 -7.27
N THR A 87 -2.50 9.50 -8.29
CA THR A 87 -2.58 8.72 -9.55
C THR A 87 -1.93 7.34 -9.46
N GLY A 88 -1.25 7.04 -8.35
CA GLY A 88 -0.52 5.78 -8.19
C GLY A 88 -1.43 4.55 -8.17
N VAL A 89 -0.91 3.46 -8.72
CA VAL A 89 -1.56 2.14 -8.73
C VAL A 89 -0.67 1.16 -7.98
N MET A 90 -1.27 0.35 -7.11
CA MET A 90 -0.56 -0.70 -6.37
C MET A 90 -1.13 -2.06 -6.75
N GLU A 91 -0.24 -3.03 -6.90
CA GLU A 91 -0.61 -4.42 -7.15
C GLU A 91 0.31 -5.36 -6.37
N THR A 92 -0.13 -6.60 -6.23
CA THR A 92 0.60 -7.65 -5.52
C THR A 92 0.82 -8.81 -6.46
N LEU A 93 2.05 -9.29 -6.53
CA LEU A 93 2.42 -10.45 -7.34
C LEU A 93 3.03 -11.53 -6.44
N ARG A 94 2.54 -12.76 -6.55
CA ARG A 94 3.04 -13.92 -5.79
C ARG A 94 3.51 -15.00 -6.75
N PHE A 95 4.75 -15.42 -6.62
CA PHE A 95 5.37 -16.47 -7.45
C PHE A 95 6.64 -16.99 -6.76
N ASP A 96 7.02 -18.25 -6.97
CA ASP A 96 8.30 -18.83 -6.53
C ASP A 96 8.73 -18.51 -5.08
N SER A 97 7.78 -18.53 -4.13
CA SER A 97 7.99 -18.15 -2.72
C SER A 97 8.29 -16.66 -2.47
N HIS A 98 8.12 -15.80 -3.46
CA HIS A 98 8.14 -14.35 -3.34
C HIS A 98 6.71 -13.78 -3.26
N GLU A 99 6.54 -12.76 -2.43
CA GLU A 99 5.38 -11.89 -2.42
C GLU A 99 5.86 -10.45 -2.63
N LEU A 100 5.61 -9.93 -3.84
CA LEU A 100 6.02 -8.61 -4.28
C LEU A 100 4.88 -7.62 -4.16
N LEU A 101 5.19 -6.45 -3.59
CA LEU A 101 4.35 -5.27 -3.66
C LEU A 101 4.92 -4.35 -4.74
N ILE A 102 4.14 -4.08 -5.78
CA ILE A 102 4.54 -3.23 -6.89
C ILE A 102 3.74 -1.93 -6.82
N ILE A 103 4.43 -0.80 -6.91
CA ILE A 103 3.88 0.54 -6.81
C ILE A 103 4.23 1.31 -8.08
N HIS A 104 3.22 1.59 -8.89
CA HIS A 104 3.34 2.35 -10.13
C HIS A 104 3.07 3.82 -9.85
N LEU A 105 4.12 4.63 -9.96
CA LEU A 105 4.04 6.09 -9.87
C LEU A 105 4.46 6.72 -11.20
N PRO A 106 4.05 7.97 -11.49
CA PRO A 106 4.34 8.62 -12.78
C PRO A 106 5.81 8.65 -13.19
N ARG A 107 6.73 8.66 -12.22
CA ARG A 107 8.19 8.77 -12.42
C ARG A 107 8.99 7.52 -11.99
N HIS A 108 8.37 6.55 -11.31
CA HIS A 108 9.08 5.40 -10.75
C HIS A 108 8.13 4.22 -10.59
N VAL A 109 8.63 3.01 -10.80
CA VAL A 109 7.95 1.78 -10.36
C VAL A 109 8.77 1.19 -9.22
N LEU A 110 8.20 1.16 -8.02
CA LEU A 110 8.87 0.68 -6.82
C LEU A 110 8.41 -0.73 -6.51
N VAL A 111 9.34 -1.62 -6.20
CA VAL A 111 9.02 -3.01 -5.85
C VAL A 111 9.59 -3.32 -4.49
N TYR A 112 8.74 -3.80 -3.60
CA TYR A 112 9.11 -4.35 -2.30
C TYR A 112 8.92 -5.86 -2.31
N ASP A 113 9.93 -6.60 -1.84
CA ASP A 113 9.87 -8.05 -1.72
C ASP A 113 9.75 -8.43 -0.24
N ALA A 114 8.57 -8.91 0.17
CA ALA A 114 8.34 -9.31 1.56
C ALA A 114 9.19 -10.52 1.97
N SER A 115 9.35 -11.50 1.08
CA SER A 115 10.07 -12.74 1.36
C SER A 115 11.56 -12.49 1.63
N SER A 116 12.15 -11.54 0.89
CA SER A 116 13.54 -11.12 1.06
C SER A 116 13.75 -10.13 2.21
N SER A 117 12.68 -9.60 2.81
CA SER A 117 12.75 -8.48 3.77
C SER A 117 12.89 -8.87 5.25
N GLN A 118 13.09 -10.16 5.56
CA GLN A 118 13.19 -10.64 6.95
C GLN A 118 14.33 -9.96 7.74
N ASN A 119 15.43 -9.63 7.08
CA ASN A 119 16.61 -8.98 7.69
C ASN A 119 16.67 -7.47 7.41
N GLY A 120 15.58 -6.89 6.93
CA GLY A 120 15.48 -5.47 6.61
C GLY A 120 14.80 -5.24 5.25
N PRO A 121 14.08 -4.12 5.06
CA PRO A 121 13.24 -3.92 3.89
C PRO A 121 14.05 -3.92 2.58
N GLN A 122 13.73 -4.85 1.68
CA GLN A 122 14.34 -4.96 0.36
C GLN A 122 13.46 -4.29 -0.68
N TRP A 123 14.05 -3.34 -1.40
CA TRP A 123 13.38 -2.57 -2.43
C TRP A 123 14.23 -2.48 -3.69
N CYS A 124 13.58 -2.48 -4.84
CA CYS A 124 14.20 -2.08 -6.09
C CYS A 124 13.30 -1.11 -6.86
N VAL A 125 13.87 -0.48 -7.89
CA VAL A 125 13.17 0.42 -8.79
C VAL A 125 13.22 -0.19 -10.18
N LEU A 126 12.07 -0.50 -10.77
CA LEU A 126 11.98 -0.97 -12.15
C LEU A 126 12.05 0.20 -13.12
N LYS A 127 12.81 -0.01 -14.20
CA LYS A 127 12.98 0.89 -15.34
C LYS A 127 12.78 0.10 -16.63
N THR A 128 12.50 0.77 -17.72
CA THR A 128 12.41 0.14 -19.04
C THR A 128 13.35 0.81 -20.04
N GLY A 129 13.86 0.04 -21.00
CA GLY A 129 14.74 0.52 -22.05
C GLY A 129 16.20 0.74 -21.65
N LEU A 130 16.97 1.33 -22.56
CA LEU A 130 18.39 1.64 -22.38
C LEU A 130 18.63 2.92 -21.54
N TYR A 131 17.56 3.69 -21.26
CA TYR A 131 17.59 4.98 -20.56
C TYR A 131 16.86 4.92 -19.20
N ASP A 132 16.58 6.08 -18.61
CA ASP A 132 15.85 6.23 -17.35
C ASP A 132 14.31 6.27 -17.52
N ASP A 133 13.79 5.61 -18.56
CA ASP A 133 12.35 5.58 -18.79
C ASP A 133 11.65 4.74 -17.72
N VAL A 134 10.49 5.24 -17.30
CA VAL A 134 9.65 4.60 -16.28
C VAL A 134 9.09 3.31 -16.83
N TYR A 135 9.16 2.24 -16.03
CA TYR A 135 8.52 0.97 -16.37
C TYR A 135 7.01 1.15 -16.56
N ARG A 136 6.45 0.60 -17.63
CA ARG A 136 5.06 0.89 -18.06
C ARG A 136 4.08 -0.26 -17.90
N ALA A 137 4.55 -1.49 -17.74
CA ALA A 137 3.63 -2.61 -17.61
C ALA A 137 2.94 -2.55 -16.23
N VAL A 138 1.67 -2.88 -16.22
CA VAL A 138 0.79 -2.98 -15.05
C VAL A 138 -0.02 -4.27 -15.20
N ASP A 139 -0.68 -4.70 -14.14
CA ASP A 139 -1.49 -5.93 -14.09
C ASP A 139 -0.63 -7.19 -14.33
N PHE A 140 0.41 -7.35 -13.51
CA PHE A 140 1.25 -8.54 -13.57
C PHE A 140 0.48 -9.78 -13.15
N MET A 141 0.62 -10.83 -13.95
CA MET A 141 0.00 -12.13 -13.72
C MET A 141 1.09 -13.21 -13.74
N TYR A 142 1.04 -14.10 -12.75
CA TYR A 142 1.88 -15.30 -12.76
C TYR A 142 1.23 -16.36 -13.66
N GLU A 143 1.98 -16.87 -14.64
CA GLU A 143 1.48 -17.84 -15.63
C GLU A 143 1.60 -19.30 -15.17
N GLY A 144 2.43 -19.59 -14.15
CA GLY A 144 2.77 -20.95 -13.72
C GLY A 144 4.20 -21.35 -14.06
#